data_AF-A0A9E0T561-F1
#
_entry.id   AF-A0A9E0T561-F1
#
_cell.length_a   1.000
_cell.length_b   1.000
_cell.length_c   1.000
_cell.angle_alpha   90.00
_cell.angle_beta   90.00
_cell.angle_gamma   90.00
#
_symmetry.space_group_name_H-M   'P 1'
#
loop_
_entity.id
_entity.type
_entity.pdbx_description
1 polymer ?
#
loop_
_entity_poly.entity_id
_entity_poly.type
_entity_poly.pdbx_seq_one_letter_code
_entity_poly.pdbx_strand_id
1 'polypeptide(L)'
;MQPLLRGALAACALALAAQAALAQAYPDKPLTLVVPFAAGSGTDSVARAVAAGLSARLKQPVIVDNKPGANAQIAAQFVAKAKGDGYTLFMTTNTS
;
A
#
# COMPACT_ATOMS: atom_id res chain seq x y z
N MET A 1 -1.60 38.51 -37.84
CA MET A 1 -2.19 37.15 -37.70
C MET A 1 -1.17 36.09 -37.29
N GLN A 2 0.09 36.15 -37.74
CA GLN A 2 1.15 35.19 -37.34
C GLN A 2 1.52 35.12 -35.83
N PRO A 3 1.51 36.22 -35.03
CA PRO A 3 1.89 36.11 -33.62
C PRO A 3 0.84 35.41 -32.77
N LEU A 4 -0.44 35.49 -33.16
CA LEU A 4 -1.56 34.79 -32.51
C LEU A 4 -1.47 33.28 -32.74
N LEU A 5 -1.06 32.85 -33.94
CA LEU A 5 -0.87 31.43 -34.27
C LEU A 5 0.29 30.81 -33.47
N ARG A 6 1.39 31.57 -33.27
CA ARG A 6 2.53 31.15 -32.44
C ARG A 6 2.18 31.04 -30.97
N GLY A 7 1.40 31.97 -30.44
CA GLY A 7 0.89 31.92 -29.06
C GLY A 7 -0.01 30.72 -28.81
N ALA A 8 -0.90 30.41 -29.76
CA ALA A 8 -1.78 29.24 -29.68
C ALA A 8 -0.99 27.92 -29.70
N LEU A 9 0.05 27.81 -30.54
CA LEU A 9 0.89 26.60 -30.62
C LEU A 9 1.68 26.36 -29.31
N ALA A 10 2.23 27.43 -28.72
CA ALA A 10 2.95 27.35 -27.45
C ALA A 10 2.03 26.96 -26.28
N ALA A 11 0.80 27.49 -26.25
CA ALA A 11 -0.20 27.13 -25.25
C ALA A 11 -0.63 25.65 -25.36
N CYS A 12 -0.81 25.12 -26.57
CA CYS A 12 -1.09 23.71 -26.78
C CYS A 12 0.08 22.82 -26.30
N ALA A 13 1.33 23.19 -26.59
CA ALA A 13 2.48 22.40 -26.14
C ALA A 13 2.60 22.32 -24.61
N LEU A 14 2.31 23.41 -23.90
CA LEU A 14 2.27 23.45 -22.44
C LEU A 14 1.10 22.63 -21.86
N ALA A 15 -0.05 22.62 -22.53
CA ALA A 15 -1.20 21.81 -22.13
C ALA A 15 -0.91 20.31 -22.26
N LEU A 16 -0.22 19.87 -23.32
CA LEU A 16 0.18 18.47 -23.47
C LEU A 16 1.28 18.04 -22.47
N ALA A 17 2.15 18.96 -22.05
CA ALA A 17 3.18 18.66 -21.05
C ALA A 17 2.60 18.49 -19.63
N ALA A 18 1.46 19.11 -19.34
CA ALA A 18 0.78 19.00 -18.05
C ALA A 18 0.10 17.63 -17.80
N GLN A 19 -0.02 16.78 -18.83
CA GLN A 19 -0.63 15.45 -18.71
C GLN A 19 0.29 14.38 -18.11
N ALA A 20 1.57 14.67 -17.87
CA ALA A 20 2.52 13.71 -17.30
C ALA A 20 2.44 13.67 -15.77
N ALA A 21 1.26 13.41 -15.21
CA ALA A 21 1.18 12.93 -13.84
C ALA A 21 1.65 11.46 -13.84
N LEU A 22 2.92 11.22 -13.48
CA LEU A 22 3.41 9.87 -13.25
C LEU A 22 2.75 9.33 -11.98
N ALA A 23 1.60 8.67 -12.10
CA ALA A 23 1.09 7.86 -11.02
C ALA A 23 2.16 6.82 -10.69
N GLN A 24 2.76 6.89 -9.49
CA GLN A 24 3.66 5.84 -9.02
C GLN A 24 2.92 4.50 -9.08
N ALA A 25 3.52 3.53 -9.75
CA ALA A 25 2.96 2.18 -9.84
C ALA A 25 2.95 1.56 -8.44
N TYR A 26 1.76 1.36 -7.90
CA TYR A 26 1.60 0.64 -6.65
C TYR A 26 1.55 -0.87 -6.90
N PRO A 27 2.22 -1.70 -6.09
CA PRO A 27 3.20 -1.35 -5.05
C PRO A 27 4.64 -1.24 -5.64
N ASP A 28 5.38 -0.23 -5.18
CA ASP A 28 6.78 0.04 -5.56
C ASP A 28 7.81 -0.34 -4.48
N LYS A 29 7.34 -0.76 -3.30
CA LYS A 29 8.16 -1.18 -2.16
C LYS A 29 7.46 -2.30 -1.38
N PRO A 30 8.17 -2.98 -0.45
CA PRO A 30 7.58 -4.02 0.37
C PRO A 30 6.36 -3.54 1.17
N LEU A 31 5.39 -4.44 1.31
CA LEU A 31 4.22 -4.24 2.16
C LEU A 31 4.44 -4.92 3.51
N THR A 32 3.80 -4.41 4.56
CA THR A 32 3.78 -5.01 5.90
C THR A 32 2.37 -5.51 6.19
N LEU A 33 2.23 -6.79 6.54
CA LEU A 33 1.01 -7.40 7.04
C LEU A 33 1.14 -7.55 8.56
N VAL A 34 0.44 -6.69 9.30
CA VAL A 34 0.45 -6.69 10.76
C VAL A 34 -0.49 -7.76 11.29
N VAL A 35 0.02 -8.63 12.17
CA VAL A 35 -0.70 -9.76 12.75
C VAL A 35 -0.92 -9.52 14.25
N PRO A 36 -2.17 -9.59 14.76
CA PRO A 36 -2.49 -9.28 16.15
C PRO A 36 -2.10 -10.35 17.19
N PHE A 37 -1.39 -11.40 16.79
CA PHE A 37 -1.04 -12.55 17.62
C PHE A 37 0.44 -12.91 17.47
N ALA A 38 0.93 -13.69 18.44
CA ALA A 38 2.31 -14.15 18.48
C ALA A 38 2.69 -14.94 17.21
N ALA A 39 3.98 -14.88 16.85
CA ALA A 39 4.55 -15.71 15.79
C ALA A 39 4.33 -17.20 16.10
N GLY A 40 4.03 -17.99 15.08
CA GLY A 40 3.70 -19.41 15.23
C GLY A 40 2.26 -19.70 15.66
N SER A 41 1.42 -18.69 15.91
CA SER A 41 -0.03 -18.89 16.10
C SER A 41 -0.72 -19.38 14.82
N GLY A 42 -1.95 -19.90 14.95
CA GLY A 42 -2.77 -20.24 13.78
C GLY A 42 -2.99 -19.04 12.85
N THR A 43 -3.25 -17.86 13.42
CA THR A 43 -3.38 -16.61 12.65
C THR A 43 -2.09 -16.23 11.93
N ASP A 44 -0.93 -16.36 12.57
CA ASP A 44 0.38 -16.11 11.94
C ASP A 44 0.63 -17.08 10.77
N SER A 45 0.25 -18.35 10.93
CA SER A 45 0.41 -19.37 9.88
C SER A 45 -0.42 -19.02 8.63
N VAL A 46 -1.68 -18.62 8.83
CA VAL A 46 -2.54 -18.13 7.73
C VAL A 46 -1.97 -16.84 7.13
N ALA A 47 -1.49 -15.90 7.96
CA ALA A 47 -0.91 -14.66 7.48
C ALA A 47 0.31 -14.87 6.59
N ARG A 48 1.19 -15.83 6.91
CA ARG A 48 2.35 -16.17 6.08
C ARG A 48 1.94 -16.78 4.74
N ALA A 49 0.91 -17.62 4.71
CA ALA A 49 0.37 -18.15 3.45
C ALA A 49 -0.22 -17.03 2.58
N VAL A 50 -0.98 -16.11 3.18
CA VAL A 50 -1.53 -14.92 2.50
C VAL A 50 -0.41 -14.02 1.98
N ALA A 51 0.60 -13.73 2.81
CA ALA A 51 1.76 -12.91 2.45
C ALA A 51 2.53 -13.49 1.26
N ALA A 52 2.73 -14.81 1.22
CA ALA A 52 3.36 -15.49 0.09
C ALA A 52 2.52 -15.34 -1.20
N GLY A 53 1.21 -15.56 -1.12
CA GLY A 53 0.30 -15.41 -2.27
C GLY A 53 0.23 -13.97 -2.79
N LEU A 54 0.17 -12.98 -1.89
CA LEU A 54 0.21 -11.58 -2.25
C LEU A 54 1.56 -11.21 -2.89
N SER A 55 2.68 -11.66 -2.31
CA SER A 55 4.00 -11.39 -2.86
C SER A 55 4.14 -11.90 -4.29
N ALA A 56 3.62 -13.10 -4.57
CA ALA A 56 3.65 -13.69 -5.91
C ALA A 56 2.85 -12.89 -6.95
N ARG A 57 1.73 -12.29 -6.54
CA ARG A 57 0.83 -11.49 -7.40
C ARG A 57 1.33 -10.06 -7.59
N LEU A 58 1.73 -9.43 -6.50
CA LEU A 58 2.13 -8.02 -6.45
C LEU A 58 3.58 -7.80 -6.88
N LYS A 59 4.39 -8.85 -6.97
CA LYS A 59 5.82 -8.79 -7.28
C LYS A 59 6.62 -7.91 -6.31
N GLN A 60 6.10 -7.72 -5.11
CA GLN A 60 6.75 -7.04 -4.00
C GLN A 60 6.71 -7.93 -2.76
N PRO A 61 7.74 -7.92 -1.91
CA PRO A 61 7.72 -8.66 -0.66
C PRO A 61 6.58 -8.21 0.26
N VAL A 62 5.88 -9.15 0.89
CA VAL A 62 4.94 -8.89 1.98
C VAL A 62 5.53 -9.44 3.28
N ILE A 63 5.88 -8.54 4.19
CA ILE A 63 6.53 -8.84 5.46
C ILE A 63 5.48 -9.01 6.55
N VAL A 64 5.54 -10.12 7.29
CA VAL A 64 4.65 -10.35 8.44
C VAL A 64 5.26 -9.74 9.70
N ASP A 65 4.53 -8.84 10.36
CA ASP A 65 4.92 -8.17 11.61
C ASP A 65 3.94 -8.51 12.74
N ASN A 66 4.37 -9.31 13.70
CA ASN A 66 3.53 -9.75 14.82
C ASN A 66 3.50 -8.70 15.94
N LYS A 67 2.31 -8.18 16.25
CA LYS A 67 2.06 -7.21 17.34
C LYS A 67 0.99 -7.74 18.31
N PRO A 68 1.32 -8.73 19.16
CA PRO A 68 0.35 -9.31 20.09
C PRO A 68 -0.05 -8.36 21.22
N GLY A 69 -1.23 -8.61 21.79
CA GLY A 69 -1.66 -8.02 23.07
C GLY A 69 -3.00 -7.30 23.02
N ALA A 70 -3.58 -7.08 24.20
CA ALA A 70 -4.87 -6.42 24.42
C ALA A 70 -5.99 -6.91 23.48
N ASN A 71 -6.14 -8.23 23.31
CA ASN A 71 -7.13 -8.84 22.41
C ASN A 71 -7.14 -8.21 21.00
N ALA A 72 -5.98 -8.19 20.34
CA ALA A 72 -5.72 -7.56 19.04
C ALA A 72 -5.70 -6.03 19.00
N GLN A 73 -6.07 -5.34 20.09
CA GLN A 73 -6.21 -3.89 20.08
C GLN A 73 -4.89 -3.14 19.84
N ILE A 74 -3.75 -3.70 20.26
CA ILE A 74 -2.43 -3.08 20.01
C ILE A 74 -2.14 -3.00 18.51
N ALA A 75 -2.33 -4.11 17.79
CA ALA A 75 -2.13 -4.15 16.34
C ALA A 75 -3.16 -3.28 15.61
N ALA A 76 -4.42 -3.31 16.02
CA ALA A 76 -5.47 -2.49 15.43
C ALA A 76 -5.15 -0.99 15.56
N GLN A 77 -4.73 -0.54 16.74
CA GLN A 77 -4.32 0.86 16.97
C GLN A 77 -3.06 1.23 16.19
N PHE A 78 -2.11 0.31 16.05
CA PHE A 78 -0.91 0.53 15.25
C PHE A 78 -1.26 0.77 13.78
N VAL A 79 -2.06 -0.11 13.16
CA VAL A 79 -2.44 0.04 11.76
C VAL A 79 -3.37 1.23 11.54
N ALA A 80 -4.28 1.52 12.47
CA ALA A 80 -5.16 2.69 12.40
C ALA A 80 -4.40 4.03 12.36
N LYS A 81 -3.18 4.07 12.94
CA LYS A 81 -2.30 5.24 12.93
C LYS A 81 -1.27 5.20 11.80
N ALA A 82 -1.19 4.12 11.03
CA ALA A 82 -0.26 4.00 9.92
C ALA A 82 -0.68 4.93 8.77
N LYS A 83 0.26 5.17 7.85
CA LYS A 83 -0.04 5.93 6.64
C LYS A 83 -1.06 5.15 5.80
N GLY A 84 -2.13 5.81 5.37
CA GLY A 84 -3.19 5.24 4.53
C GLY A 84 -2.78 5.03 3.06
N ASP A 85 -1.53 4.64 2.80
CA ASP A 85 -0.95 4.47 1.46
C ASP A 85 -0.93 3.02 0.97
N GLY A 86 -1.54 2.09 1.71
CA GLY A 86 -1.69 0.69 1.34
C GLY A 86 -0.52 -0.22 1.72
N TYR A 87 0.61 0.31 2.17
CA TYR A 87 1.79 -0.50 2.52
C TYR A 87 1.74 -1.12 3.92
N THR A 88 0.76 -0.74 4.74
CA THR A 88 0.50 -1.37 6.04
C THR A 88 -0.90 -1.97 6.04
N LEU A 89 -0.96 -3.29 6.01
CA LEU A 89 -2.18 -4.08 6.00
C LEU A 89 -2.41 -4.69 7.38
N PHE A 90 -3.66 -4.96 7.73
CA PHE A 90 -4.04 -5.60 8.99
C PHE A 90 -4.67 -6.96 8.74
N MET A 91 -4.14 -8.01 9.38
CA MET A 91 -4.81 -9.30 9.48
C MET A 91 -5.89 -9.22 10.55
N THR A 92 -7.14 -9.06 10.13
CA THR A 92 -8.29 -9.02 11.04
C THR A 92 -8.66 -10.42 11.53
N THR A 93 -9.27 -10.51 12.70
CA THR A 93 -9.84 -11.73 13.25
C THR A 93 -11.19 -11.43 13.91
N ASN A 94 -12.05 -12.44 14.06
CA ASN A 94 -13.35 -12.32 14.75
C ASN A 94 -13.24 -12.62 16.25
N THR A 95 -12.11 -12.31 16.87
CA THR A 95 -11.85 -12.62 18.28
C THR A 95 -12.78 -11.79 19.16
N SER A 96 -13.61 -12.47 19.97
CA SER A 96 -14.51 -11.86 20.96
C SER A 96 -13.77 -11.47 22.23
#